data_AF-A0A521K9U4-F1
#
_entry.id   AF-A0A521K9U4-F1
#
_cell.length_a   1.000
_cell.length_b   1.000
_cell.length_c   1.000
_cell.angle_alpha   90.00
_cell.angle_beta   90.00
_cell.angle_gamma   90.00
#
_symmetry.space_group_name_H-M   'P 1'
#
loop_
_entity.id
_entity.type
_entity.pdbx_description
1 polymer ?
#
loop_
_entity_poly.entity_id
_entity_poly.type
_entity_poly.pdbx_seq_one_letter_code
_entity_poly.pdbx_strand_id
1 'polypeptide(L)'
;MLFSSKFHEPIRRGEVTLTVRRWLRPQARVAGRYRLHTGGAIEVSEVREVAETALTASLARRAGFASREALMADVPSRAGAGLYLVTFRYIGDLADPRKALASEGVLSEADHAELTRRLHRMDAGRSGVWTRETLRLIGQCEGVRAADLAARLGRETLPFKADVRRLKALGLTESLEVGYRLSARGRAYLERDSTVTRSSP
;
A
#
# COMPACT_ATOMS: atom_id res chain seq x y z
N MET A 1 -7.01 5.78 6.36
CA MET A 1 -6.38 5.94 7.69
C MET A 1 -5.09 5.14 7.73
N LEU A 2 -4.00 5.72 8.22
CA LEU A 2 -2.70 5.06 8.37
C LEU A 2 -2.35 4.97 9.86
N PHE A 3 -1.66 3.89 10.24
CA PHE A 3 -1.15 3.69 11.60
C PHE A 3 0.38 3.62 11.55
N SER A 4 1.04 4.26 12.50
CA SER A 4 2.47 4.05 12.74
C SER A 4 2.75 2.58 13.05
N SER A 5 3.92 2.07 12.65
CA SER A 5 4.34 0.68 12.86
C SER A 5 4.25 0.23 14.31
N LYS A 6 4.53 1.15 15.27
CA LYS A 6 4.44 0.89 16.71
C LYS A 6 3.07 0.35 17.18
N PHE A 7 2.00 0.64 16.43
CA PHE A 7 0.64 0.22 16.78
C PHE A 7 0.19 -1.08 16.11
N HIS A 8 0.91 -1.60 15.10
CA HIS A 8 0.38 -2.72 14.31
C HIS A 8 0.23 -3.99 15.14
N GLU A 9 1.24 -4.33 15.94
CA GLU A 9 1.21 -5.55 16.77
C GLU A 9 0.22 -5.44 17.95
N PRO A 10 0.16 -4.32 18.70
CA PRO A 10 -0.92 -4.11 19.67
C PRO A 10 -2.33 -4.14 19.08
N ILE A 11 -2.54 -3.66 17.85
CA ILE A 11 -3.84 -3.76 17.16
C ILE A 11 -4.18 -5.22 16.84
N ARG A 12 -3.23 -6.00 16.34
CA ARG A 12 -3.42 -7.43 16.05
C ARG A 12 -3.77 -8.24 17.29
N ARG A 13 -3.12 -7.93 18.41
CA ARG A 13 -3.40 -8.55 19.72
C ARG A 13 -4.70 -8.07 20.37
N GLY A 14 -5.38 -7.08 19.78
CA GLY A 14 -6.61 -6.51 20.32
C GLY A 14 -6.41 -5.58 21.52
N GLU A 15 -5.18 -5.22 21.84
CA GLU A 15 -4.85 -4.29 22.94
C GLU A 15 -5.21 -2.85 22.55
N VAL A 16 -5.00 -2.51 21.28
CA VAL A 16 -5.36 -1.21 20.71
C VAL A 16 -6.63 -1.34 19.87
N THR A 17 -7.70 -0.71 20.34
CA THR A 17 -9.06 -0.85 19.78
C THR A 17 -9.68 0.48 19.34
N LEU A 18 -8.96 1.58 19.56
CA LEU A 18 -9.38 2.90 19.09
C LEU A 18 -8.17 3.78 18.74
N THR A 19 -8.41 4.86 18.02
CA THR A 19 -7.44 5.92 17.81
C THR A 19 -8.13 7.27 17.94
N VAL A 20 -7.39 8.25 18.43
CA VAL A 20 -7.82 9.65 18.39
C VAL A 20 -7.10 10.35 17.24
N ARG A 21 -7.83 11.17 16.49
CA ARG A 21 -7.32 11.88 15.31
C ARG A 21 -7.83 13.31 15.31
N ARG A 22 -7.00 14.24 14.84
CA ARG A 22 -7.40 15.65 14.67
C ARG A 22 -7.65 15.94 13.20
N TRP A 23 -8.88 16.27 12.85
CA TRP A 23 -9.29 16.49 11.46
C TRP A 23 -10.20 17.71 11.31
N LEU A 24 -10.16 18.36 10.15
CA LEU A 24 -11.14 19.40 9.78
C LEU A 24 -12.52 18.78 9.49
N ARG A 25 -12.55 17.52 9.02
CA ARG A 25 -13.74 16.73 8.73
C ARG A 25 -13.43 15.24 8.91
N PRO A 26 -14.41 14.37 9.23
CA PRO A 26 -14.18 12.94 9.36
C PRO A 26 -13.50 12.33 8.12
N GLN A 27 -12.35 11.68 8.29
CA GLN A 27 -11.65 10.96 7.22
C GLN A 27 -11.84 9.44 7.27
N ALA A 28 -12.31 8.92 8.41
CA ALA A 28 -12.74 7.54 8.55
C ALA A 28 -14.25 7.44 8.37
N ARG A 29 -14.72 6.29 7.87
CA ARG A 29 -16.15 5.97 7.76
C ARG A 29 -16.46 4.73 8.58
N VAL A 30 -17.63 4.70 9.21
CA VAL A 30 -18.18 3.48 9.83
C VAL A 30 -18.32 2.39 8.77
N ALA A 31 -18.03 1.14 9.15
CA ALA A 31 -17.84 -0.02 8.28
C ALA A 31 -16.68 0.12 7.27
N GLY A 32 -15.89 1.20 7.36
CA GLY A 32 -14.71 1.41 6.54
C GLY A 32 -13.58 0.45 6.93
N ARG A 33 -13.01 -0.21 5.92
CA ARG A 33 -11.90 -1.16 6.10
C ARG A 33 -10.57 -0.54 5.71
N TYR A 34 -9.59 -0.58 6.62
CA TYR A 34 -8.29 0.05 6.43
C TYR A 34 -7.16 -0.95 6.70
N ARG A 35 -6.26 -1.11 5.73
CA ARG A 35 -5.11 -2.01 5.85
C ARG A 35 -4.04 -1.44 6.78
N LEU A 36 -3.42 -2.32 7.56
CA LEU A 36 -2.18 -2.03 8.26
C LEU A 36 -1.01 -2.26 7.31
N HIS A 37 0.08 -1.51 7.46
CA HIS A 37 1.22 -1.59 6.53
C HIS A 37 1.94 -2.95 6.59
N THR A 38 2.01 -3.56 7.78
CA THR A 38 2.71 -4.83 8.03
C THR A 38 1.84 -6.07 7.75
N GLY A 39 0.59 -5.90 7.29
CA GLY A 39 -0.37 -6.99 7.09
C GLY A 39 -1.55 -6.93 8.07
N GLY A 40 -2.68 -7.49 7.66
CA GLY A 40 -3.95 -7.35 8.35
C GLY A 40 -4.68 -6.03 8.06
N ALA A 41 -5.91 -5.97 8.55
CA ALA A 41 -6.75 -4.78 8.44
C ALA A 41 -7.62 -4.58 9.67
N ILE A 42 -8.12 -3.37 9.79
CA ILE A 42 -9.15 -3.01 10.77
C ILE A 42 -10.44 -2.64 10.05
N GLU A 43 -11.56 -2.83 10.74
CA GLU A 43 -12.86 -2.30 10.36
C GLU A 43 -13.30 -1.29 11.42
N VAL A 44 -13.65 -0.09 10.96
CA VAL A 44 -14.12 0.98 11.84
C VAL A 44 -15.57 0.72 12.23
N SER A 45 -15.81 0.61 13.54
CA SER A 45 -17.15 0.42 14.10
C SER A 45 -17.81 1.74 14.45
N GLU A 46 -17.03 2.78 14.75
CA GLU A 46 -17.55 4.06 15.21
C GLU A 46 -16.59 5.21 14.85
N VAL A 47 -17.16 6.35 14.44
CA VAL A 47 -16.45 7.62 14.30
C VAL A 47 -17.31 8.68 14.96
N ARG A 48 -16.79 9.34 16.00
CA ARG A 48 -17.47 10.45 16.65
C ARG A 48 -16.53 11.57 16.99
N GLU A 49 -17.03 12.80 16.94
CA GLU A 49 -16.32 13.97 17.44
C GLU A 49 -16.41 14.01 18.97
N VAL A 50 -15.32 14.36 19.64
CA VAL A 50 -15.20 14.38 21.10
C VAL A 50 -14.47 15.63 21.57
N ALA A 51 -14.86 16.15 22.73
CA ALA A 51 -14.10 17.20 23.40
C ALA A 51 -12.82 16.64 24.04
N GLU A 52 -11.81 17.48 24.24
CA GLU A 52 -10.55 17.08 24.92
C GLU A 52 -10.77 16.57 26.34
N THR A 53 -11.81 17.08 27.02
CA THR A 53 -12.22 16.68 28.37
C THR A 53 -12.80 15.27 28.42
N ALA A 54 -13.33 14.76 27.29
CA ALA A 54 -13.87 13.41 27.21
C ALA A 54 -12.77 12.33 27.05
N LEU A 55 -11.53 12.72 26.76
CA LEU A 55 -10.40 11.81 26.61
C LEU A 55 -9.86 11.38 27.98
N THR A 56 -10.37 10.26 28.48
CA THR A 56 -9.94 9.69 29.76
C THR A 56 -8.65 8.87 29.62
N ALA A 57 -7.99 8.57 30.75
CA ALA A 57 -6.84 7.66 30.78
C ALA A 57 -7.21 6.24 30.27
N SER A 58 -8.46 5.81 30.47
CA SER A 58 -8.95 4.54 29.93
C SER A 58 -8.96 4.52 28.40
N LEU A 59 -9.43 5.62 27.77
CA LEU A 59 -9.38 5.77 26.32
C LEU A 59 -7.94 5.85 25.80
N ALA A 60 -7.04 6.52 26.53
CA ALA A 60 -5.63 6.56 26.18
C ALA A 60 -5.00 5.17 26.16
N ARG A 61 -5.27 4.34 27.17
CA ARG A 61 -4.79 2.94 27.21
C ARG A 61 -5.31 2.12 26.03
N ARG A 62 -6.61 2.22 25.71
CA ARG A 62 -7.21 1.56 24.54
C ARG A 62 -6.70 2.09 23.20
N ALA A 63 -6.10 3.28 23.19
CA ALA A 63 -5.40 3.85 22.04
C ALA A 63 -3.91 3.46 21.98
N GLY A 64 -3.40 2.72 22.97
CA GLY A 64 -2.00 2.28 23.05
C GLY A 64 -1.07 3.29 23.72
N PHE A 65 -1.60 4.19 24.55
CA PHE A 65 -0.82 5.19 25.29
C PHE A 65 -0.86 4.95 26.79
N ALA A 66 0.25 5.23 27.47
CA ALA A 66 0.37 5.07 28.91
C ALA A 66 -0.50 6.06 29.71
N SER A 67 -0.74 7.25 29.15
CA SER A 67 -1.52 8.31 29.81
C SER A 67 -2.26 9.18 28.80
N ARG A 68 -3.21 10.00 29.30
CA ARG A 68 -3.94 10.99 28.49
C ARG A 68 -2.97 12.00 27.88
N GLU A 69 -1.97 12.42 28.64
CA GLU A 69 -0.96 13.39 28.23
C GLU A 69 -0.12 12.84 27.08
N ALA A 70 0.28 11.57 27.15
CA ALA A 70 1.01 10.89 26.08
C ALA A 70 0.17 10.78 24.79
N LEU A 71 -1.13 10.49 24.91
CA LEU A 71 -2.06 10.50 23.78
C LEU A 71 -2.17 11.89 23.16
N MET A 72 -2.33 12.94 23.98
CA MET A 72 -2.48 14.31 23.48
C MET A 72 -1.21 14.84 22.82
N ALA A 73 -0.03 14.42 23.28
CA ALA A 73 1.24 14.74 22.64
C ALA A 73 1.39 14.11 21.24
N ASP A 74 0.82 12.92 21.01
CA ASP A 74 0.83 12.23 19.70
C ASP A 74 -0.21 12.82 18.72
N VAL A 75 -1.17 13.58 19.23
CA VAL A 75 -2.21 14.24 18.43
C VAL A 75 -1.99 15.76 18.51
N PRO A 76 -1.05 16.37 17.76
CA PRO A 76 -0.77 17.79 17.88
C PRO A 76 -1.99 18.66 17.53
N SER A 77 -2.07 19.85 18.13
CA SER A 77 -3.14 20.81 17.87
C SER A 77 -3.11 21.30 16.42
N ARG A 78 -4.29 21.62 15.88
CA ARG A 78 -4.45 22.18 14.54
C ARG A 78 -5.64 23.12 14.55
N ALA A 79 -5.43 24.37 14.14
CA ALA A 79 -6.48 25.37 14.10
C ALA A 79 -7.68 24.90 13.26
N GLY A 80 -8.89 25.06 13.81
CA GLY A 80 -10.15 24.68 13.17
C GLY A 80 -10.42 23.18 13.05
N ALA A 81 -9.55 22.31 13.59
CA ALA A 81 -9.75 20.86 13.54
C ALA A 81 -10.35 20.30 14.83
N GLY A 82 -11.42 19.53 14.68
CA GLY A 82 -12.04 18.77 15.77
C GLY A 82 -11.25 17.49 16.11
N LEU A 83 -11.54 16.94 17.28
CA LEU A 83 -11.01 15.68 17.75
C LEU A 83 -12.00 14.56 17.47
N TYR A 84 -11.55 13.54 16.76
CA TYR A 84 -12.35 12.38 16.40
C TYR A 84 -11.81 11.14 17.10
N LEU A 85 -12.69 10.47 17.84
CA LEU A 85 -12.46 9.13 18.35
C LEU A 85 -12.96 8.14 17.32
N VAL A 86 -12.07 7.24 16.89
CA VAL A 86 -12.34 6.20 15.91
C VAL A 86 -12.17 4.86 16.60
N THR A 87 -13.28 4.15 16.84
CA THR A 87 -13.26 2.78 17.38
C THR A 87 -13.22 1.79 16.22
N PHE A 88 -12.43 0.73 16.37
CA PHE A 88 -12.28 -0.29 15.34
C PHE A 88 -11.99 -1.66 15.93
N ARG A 89 -12.17 -2.69 15.10
CA ARG A 89 -11.74 -4.06 15.39
C ARG A 89 -10.74 -4.53 14.35
N TYR A 90 -9.78 -5.34 14.77
CA TYR A 90 -8.93 -6.08 13.84
C TYR A 90 -9.77 -7.16 13.13
N ILE A 91 -9.67 -7.27 11.81
CA ILE A 91 -10.46 -8.20 10.99
C ILE A 91 -9.58 -9.23 10.27
N GLY A 92 -8.35 -9.42 10.72
CA GLY A 92 -7.41 -10.33 10.07
C GLY A 92 -6.88 -9.79 8.74
N ASP A 93 -6.32 -10.68 7.93
CA ASP A 93 -5.87 -10.37 6.58
C ASP A 93 -7.07 -10.13 5.66
N LEU A 94 -7.19 -8.91 5.15
CA LEU A 94 -7.94 -8.69 3.93
C LEU A 94 -7.13 -9.29 2.79
N ALA A 95 -7.72 -10.26 2.08
CA ALA A 95 -7.20 -10.71 0.78
C ALA A 95 -6.77 -9.46 0.00
N ASP A 96 -5.48 -9.40 -0.36
CA ASP A 96 -4.98 -8.35 -1.22
C ASP A 96 -5.23 -8.83 -2.65
N PRO A 97 -6.18 -8.24 -3.40
CA PRO A 97 -6.41 -8.64 -4.78
C PRO A 97 -5.13 -8.56 -5.61
N ARG A 98 -4.15 -7.72 -5.22
CA ARG A 98 -2.83 -7.66 -5.86
C ARG A 98 -1.98 -8.89 -5.59
N LYS A 99 -2.06 -9.49 -4.39
CA LYS A 99 -1.35 -10.75 -4.09
C LYS A 99 -1.99 -11.90 -4.86
N ALA A 100 -3.32 -11.95 -4.93
CA ALA A 100 -4.02 -12.95 -5.74
C ALA A 100 -3.61 -12.86 -7.22
N LEU A 101 -3.68 -11.64 -7.79
CA LEU A 101 -3.19 -11.39 -9.15
C LEU A 101 -1.70 -11.75 -9.31
N ALA A 102 -0.84 -11.38 -8.36
CA ALA A 102 0.60 -11.66 -8.44
C ALA A 102 0.92 -13.16 -8.50
N SER A 103 0.13 -14.00 -7.83
CA SER A 103 0.29 -15.45 -7.86
C SER A 103 -0.21 -16.13 -9.14
N GLU A 104 -0.93 -15.42 -10.02
CA GLU A 104 -1.44 -15.98 -11.27
C GLU A 104 -0.31 -16.18 -12.30
N GLY A 105 0.32 -17.36 -12.29
CA GLY A 105 1.40 -17.73 -13.21
C GLY A 105 0.94 -18.11 -14.62
N VAL A 106 -0.37 -18.19 -14.88
CA VAL A 106 -0.92 -18.47 -16.20
C VAL A 106 -1.89 -17.35 -16.56
N LEU A 107 -1.60 -16.62 -17.63
CA LEU A 107 -2.45 -15.55 -18.12
C LEU A 107 -3.44 -16.09 -19.17
N SER A 108 -4.70 -15.68 -19.12
CA SER A 108 -5.59 -15.83 -20.29
C SER A 108 -5.20 -14.83 -21.38
N GLU A 109 -5.64 -15.05 -22.61
CA GLU A 109 -5.43 -14.06 -23.70
C GLU A 109 -6.10 -12.72 -23.39
N ALA A 110 -7.29 -12.75 -22.79
CA ALA A 110 -7.99 -11.57 -22.33
C ALA A 110 -7.19 -10.80 -21.25
N ASP A 111 -6.63 -11.51 -20.27
CA ASP A 111 -5.82 -10.89 -19.22
C ASP A 111 -4.52 -10.28 -19.76
N HIS A 112 -3.87 -10.99 -20.68
CA HIS A 112 -2.66 -10.50 -21.34
C HIS A 112 -2.95 -9.23 -22.16
N ALA A 113 -4.04 -9.22 -22.94
CA ALA A 113 -4.47 -8.05 -23.72
C ALA A 113 -4.81 -6.86 -22.82
N GLU A 114 -5.53 -7.11 -21.71
CA GLU A 114 -5.88 -6.06 -20.75
C GLU A 114 -4.65 -5.47 -20.04
N LEU A 115 -3.69 -6.32 -19.64
CA LEU A 115 -2.41 -5.86 -19.10
C LEU A 115 -1.66 -5.00 -20.11
N THR A 116 -1.52 -5.47 -21.35
CA THR A 116 -0.85 -4.74 -22.43
C THR A 116 -1.49 -3.37 -22.66
N ARG A 117 -2.82 -3.30 -22.72
CA ARG A 117 -3.56 -2.03 -22.83
C ARG A 117 -3.31 -1.09 -21.64
N ARG A 118 -3.25 -1.62 -20.41
CA ARG A 118 -2.95 -0.82 -19.21
C ARG A 118 -1.52 -0.29 -19.23
N LEU A 119 -0.54 -1.11 -19.61
CA LEU A 119 0.85 -0.71 -19.71
C LEU A 119 1.05 0.35 -20.80
N HIS A 120 0.46 0.18 -21.99
CA HIS A 120 0.48 1.20 -23.04
C HIS A 120 -0.09 2.55 -22.59
N ARG A 121 -1.18 2.56 -21.81
CA ARG A 121 -1.71 3.80 -21.23
C ARG A 121 -0.75 4.47 -20.25
N MET A 122 0.04 3.68 -19.50
CA MET A 122 1.06 4.21 -18.61
C MET A 122 2.27 4.76 -19.38
N ASP A 123 2.63 4.12 -20.49
CA ASP A 123 3.73 4.50 -21.38
C ASP A 123 3.39 5.71 -22.26
N ALA A 124 2.12 5.93 -22.59
CA ALA A 124 1.65 7.13 -23.30
C ALA A 124 1.74 8.42 -22.48
N GLY A 125 2.19 8.34 -21.22
CA GLY A 125 2.37 9.49 -20.34
C GLY A 125 3.68 10.24 -20.60
N ARG A 126 3.91 11.30 -19.81
CA ARG A 126 5.10 12.17 -19.90
C ARG A 126 6.45 11.45 -19.73
N SER A 127 6.45 10.25 -19.16
CA SER A 127 7.67 9.47 -18.91
C SER A 127 8.11 8.60 -20.09
N GLY A 128 7.38 8.60 -21.21
CA GLY A 128 7.66 7.76 -22.37
C GLY A 128 7.47 6.27 -22.09
N VAL A 129 8.02 5.41 -22.95
CA VAL A 129 7.92 3.95 -22.79
C VAL A 129 8.86 3.49 -21.68
N TRP A 130 8.31 3.04 -20.54
CA TRP A 130 9.11 2.65 -19.36
C TRP A 130 8.68 1.31 -18.77
N THR A 131 7.43 0.88 -18.96
CA THR A 131 6.86 -0.24 -18.20
C THR A 131 7.59 -1.55 -18.45
N ARG A 132 7.76 -1.93 -19.73
CA ARG A 132 8.38 -3.20 -20.14
C ARG A 132 9.87 -3.23 -19.84
N GLU A 133 10.57 -2.14 -20.10
CA GLU A 133 11.99 -2.00 -19.77
C GLU A 133 12.20 -2.17 -18.25
N THR A 134 11.37 -1.51 -17.44
CA THR A 134 11.43 -1.63 -15.98
C THR A 134 11.15 -3.06 -15.51
N LEU A 135 10.14 -3.74 -16.08
CA LEU A 135 9.83 -5.13 -15.75
C LEU A 135 11.01 -6.06 -16.10
N ARG A 136 11.61 -5.90 -17.28
CA ARG A 136 12.79 -6.69 -17.70
C ARG A 136 13.98 -6.45 -16.77
N LEU A 137 14.25 -5.19 -16.44
CA LEU A 137 15.34 -4.83 -15.53
C LEU A 137 15.14 -5.44 -14.14
N ILE A 138 13.91 -5.38 -13.59
CA ILE A 138 13.58 -6.01 -12.30
C ILE A 138 13.79 -7.52 -12.37
N GLY A 139 13.35 -8.18 -13.44
CA GLY A 139 13.52 -9.63 -13.62
C GLY A 139 14.98 -10.07 -13.75
N GLN A 140 15.84 -9.21 -14.28
CA GLN A 140 17.29 -9.47 -14.42
C GLN A 140 18.08 -9.18 -13.13
N CYS A 141 17.53 -8.38 -12.23
CA CYS A 141 18.26 -7.82 -11.07
C CYS A 141 17.40 -7.86 -9.81
N GLU A 142 16.86 -9.04 -9.50
CA GLU A 142 16.02 -9.21 -8.31
C GLU A 142 16.81 -8.89 -7.03
N GLY A 143 16.15 -8.25 -6.06
CA GLY A 143 16.76 -7.88 -4.79
C GLY A 143 17.68 -6.65 -4.82
N VAL A 144 17.91 -6.02 -5.98
CA VAL A 144 18.74 -4.82 -6.10
C VAL A 144 17.98 -3.58 -5.59
N ARG A 145 18.68 -2.68 -4.90
CA ARG A 145 18.07 -1.46 -4.33
C ARG A 145 17.44 -0.62 -5.44
N ALA A 146 16.29 -0.03 -5.12
CA ALA A 146 15.55 0.81 -6.06
C ALA A 146 16.37 1.99 -6.62
N ALA A 147 17.31 2.54 -5.84
CA ALA A 147 18.18 3.62 -6.29
C ALA A 147 19.13 3.16 -7.40
N ASP A 148 19.71 1.97 -7.26
CA ASP A 148 20.65 1.42 -8.24
C ASP A 148 19.92 1.01 -9.53
N LEU A 149 18.71 0.44 -9.41
CA LEU A 149 17.86 0.18 -10.57
C LEU A 149 17.45 1.46 -11.31
N ALA A 150 17.09 2.50 -10.56
CA ALA A 150 16.75 3.81 -11.15
C ALA A 150 17.96 4.43 -11.86
N ALA A 151 19.15 4.36 -11.25
CA ALA A 151 20.39 4.86 -11.82
C ALA A 151 20.74 4.16 -13.14
N ARG A 152 20.52 2.85 -13.26
CA ARG A 152 20.72 2.10 -14.52
C ARG A 152 19.83 2.58 -15.67
N LEU A 153 18.67 3.15 -15.35
CA LEU A 153 17.75 3.76 -16.33
C LEU A 153 17.97 5.27 -16.49
N GLY A 154 18.96 5.86 -15.82
CA GLY A 154 19.15 7.31 -15.79
C GLY A 154 17.99 8.08 -15.13
N ARG A 155 17.27 7.44 -14.19
CA ARG A 155 16.05 7.99 -13.56
C ARG A 155 16.28 8.35 -12.10
N GLU A 156 15.52 9.34 -11.64
CA GLU A 156 15.44 9.65 -10.22
C GLU A 156 14.73 8.52 -9.44
N THR A 157 15.21 8.25 -8.21
CA THR A 157 14.71 7.13 -7.40
C THR A 157 13.24 7.27 -7.00
N LEU A 158 12.78 8.48 -6.65
CA LEU A 158 11.41 8.67 -6.15
C LEU A 158 10.35 8.44 -7.26
N PRO A 159 10.46 9.03 -8.46
CA PRO A 159 9.62 8.68 -9.60
C PRO A 159 9.67 7.19 -9.95
N PHE A 160 10.87 6.59 -9.98
CA PHE A 160 11.01 5.15 -10.23
C PHE A 160 10.25 4.30 -9.21
N LYS A 161 10.34 4.61 -7.92
CA LYS A 161 9.56 3.93 -6.87
C LYS A 161 8.05 4.12 -7.03
N ALA A 162 7.59 5.26 -7.53
CA ALA A 162 6.17 5.49 -7.80
C ALA A 162 5.70 4.61 -8.96
N ASP A 163 6.53 4.45 -9.98
CA ASP A 163 6.29 3.62 -11.16
C ASP A 163 6.22 2.13 -10.82
N VAL A 164 7.19 1.63 -10.04
CA VAL A 164 7.16 0.25 -9.56
C VAL A 164 5.91 -0.03 -8.70
N ARG A 165 5.41 0.96 -7.95
CA ARG A 165 4.11 0.84 -7.23
C ARG A 165 2.94 0.71 -8.19
N ARG A 166 2.96 1.39 -9.35
CA ARG A 166 1.92 1.25 -10.39
C ARG A 166 1.94 -0.16 -11.00
N LEU A 167 3.14 -0.72 -11.27
CA LEU A 167 3.28 -2.10 -11.75
C LEU A 167 2.83 -3.13 -10.69
N LYS A 168 3.20 -2.93 -9.43
CA LYS A 168 2.75 -3.77 -8.30
C LYS A 168 1.23 -3.76 -8.14
N ALA A 169 0.57 -2.63 -8.43
CA ALA A 169 -0.88 -2.54 -8.38
C ALA A 169 -1.58 -3.41 -9.45
N LEU A 170 -0.87 -3.77 -10.52
CA LEU A 170 -1.32 -4.73 -11.54
C LEU A 170 -0.89 -6.17 -11.23
N GLY A 171 -0.27 -6.42 -10.07
CA GLY A 171 0.23 -7.73 -9.69
C GLY A 171 1.47 -8.16 -10.49
N LEU A 172 2.22 -7.25 -11.13
CA LEU A 172 3.37 -7.61 -11.98
C LEU A 172 4.72 -7.67 -11.23
N THR A 173 4.79 -7.07 -10.05
CA THR A 173 6.02 -7.03 -9.23
C THR A 173 5.72 -7.25 -7.76
N GLU A 174 6.73 -7.70 -7.02
CA GLU A 174 6.69 -7.87 -5.57
C GLU A 174 7.77 -7.02 -4.90
N SER A 175 7.48 -6.52 -3.70
CA SER A 175 8.47 -5.80 -2.90
C SER A 175 9.14 -6.78 -1.95
N LEU A 176 10.46 -6.73 -1.90
CA LEU A 176 11.29 -7.47 -0.96
C LEU A 176 11.72 -6.55 0.18
N GLU A 177 12.40 -7.10 1.18
CA GLU A 177 13.09 -6.30 2.20
C GLU A 177 14.08 -5.33 1.55
N VAL A 178 14.83 -5.82 0.55
CA VAL A 178 15.69 -5.01 -0.32
C VAL A 178 15.26 -5.23 -1.76
N GLY A 179 14.86 -4.15 -2.44
CA GLY A 179 14.57 -4.19 -3.87
C GLY A 179 13.23 -4.82 -4.25
N TYR A 180 13.19 -5.36 -5.46
CA TYR A 180 11.98 -5.89 -6.10
C TYR A 180 12.27 -7.23 -6.77
N ARG A 181 11.21 -7.96 -7.10
CA ARG A 181 11.25 -9.09 -8.03
C ARG A 181 9.99 -9.10 -8.91
N LEU A 182 10.02 -9.88 -9.99
CA LEU A 182 8.80 -10.15 -10.75
C LEU A 182 7.90 -11.11 -9.97
N SER A 183 6.60 -10.88 -10.03
CA SER A 183 5.61 -11.87 -9.60
C SER A 183 5.49 -13.01 -10.62
N ALA A 184 4.76 -14.08 -10.29
CA ALA A 184 4.45 -15.13 -11.26
C ALA A 184 3.71 -14.56 -12.48
N ARG A 185 2.74 -13.66 -12.26
CA ARG A 185 2.01 -12.94 -13.31
C ARG A 185 2.91 -12.03 -14.16
N GLY A 186 3.87 -11.36 -13.54
CA GLY A 186 4.84 -10.51 -14.23
C GLY A 186 5.78 -11.29 -15.15
N ARG A 187 6.23 -12.48 -14.71
CA ARG A 187 7.02 -13.40 -15.53
C ARG A 187 6.22 -13.93 -16.72
N ALA A 188 5.02 -14.45 -16.45
CA ALA A 188 4.11 -14.94 -17.50
C ALA A 188 3.80 -13.87 -18.56
N TYR A 189 3.65 -12.61 -18.15
CA TYR A 189 3.46 -11.47 -19.06
C TYR A 189 4.67 -11.27 -20.00
N LEU A 190 5.90 -11.26 -19.47
CA LEU A 190 7.11 -11.05 -20.26
C LEU A 190 7.44 -12.24 -21.18
N GLU A 191 7.18 -13.46 -20.73
CA GLU A 191 7.42 -14.68 -21.54
C GLU A 191 6.58 -14.65 -22.82
N ARG A 192 5.28 -14.33 -22.72
CA ARG A 192 4.41 -14.19 -23.91
C ARG A 192 4.85 -13.09 -24.85
N ASP A 193 5.27 -11.95 -24.31
CA ASP A 193 5.74 -10.84 -25.11
C ASP A 193 7.00 -11.18 -25.93
N SER A 194 7.88 -12.00 -25.35
CA SER A 194 9.09 -12.49 -26.03
C SER A 194 8.78 -13.49 -27.16
N THR A 195 7.72 -14.30 -27.00
CA THR A 195 7.27 -15.25 -28.04
C THR A 195 6.58 -14.56 -29.22
N VAL A 196 5.83 -13.47 -28.98
CA VAL A 196 5.18 -12.70 -30.04
C VAL A 196 6.21 -11.93 -30.88
N THR A 197 7.24 -11.35 -30.25
CA THR A 197 8.28 -10.59 -30.97
C THR A 197 9.16 -11.47 -31.87
N ARG A 198 9.29 -12.77 -31.56
CA ARG A 198 10.07 -13.73 -32.37
C ARG A 198 9.27 -14.37 -33.52
N SER A 199 7.97 -14.12 -33.60
CA SER A 199 7.05 -14.79 -34.54
C SER A 199 6.54 -13.87 -35.67
N SER A 200 7.07 -12.66 -35.79
CA SER A 200 6.81 -11.78 -36.95
C SER A 200 7.88 -12.03 -38.03
N PRO A 201 7.51 -12.49 -39.24
CA PRO A 201 8.42 -12.59 -40.39
C PRO A 201 8.80 -11.23 -40.95
#